data_AF-A0A843D4Z8-F1
#
_entry.id   AF-A0A843D4Z8-F1
#
_cell.length_a   1.000
_cell.length_b   1.000
_cell.length_c   1.000
_cell.angle_alpha   90.00
_cell.angle_beta   90.00
_cell.angle_gamma   90.00
#
_symmetry.space_group_name_H-M   'P 1'
#
loop_
_entity.id
_entity.type
_entity.pdbx_description
1 polymer ?
#
loop_
_entity_poly.entity_id
_entity_poly.type
_entity_poly.pdbx_seq_one_letter_code
_entity_poly.pdbx_strand_id
1 'polypeptide(L)'
;MAETKKLRLGLIGNPNVGKTTIFNAITGARQKTGNWPGVTVEKKTGQVTHKGVEIEVIDLPGTYGLTAYSPDEIIARDFILNEKPDVVLQIVDTTNLERNLYLTTQLAEITPNLMLALNLTDFAEAQGLAVDADRLSKELSIPVVKTVGTRKEGIDELLDAAIGLADAGSKGDGSSSYKGFVSFSPKTEEAITKISEVLSEDKTLTAKYPTRWLAVSLLEEDGNVLEKVKENADLYAKVSPILSSCSPEEAEADIADGRYTQISALAQKVRRGGTQAKISPSDTLDHVLTDKWLGIPIFLALMCAAFDLTFTFGAPFMTLIETVVGWLAAYVVEAIPGMLGSVLGDGIIAGVGSVLVFLPNILILFFVLSILEDTGYLARAAFIMDRPLHALGLPGKAFIPMLSGFGCNVPGLMAARTIEDDKDRLLTLLVTPFMSCGARLPIYVLFAGVFFTANAGEVIFSLYLLGIVIAIVSAFIFKRTLFKGDPAPFIMEMPPYRIPTLFAALEHMWSRGELYLRKAGT
;
A
#
# COMPACT_ATOMS: atom_id res chain seq x y z
N MET A 1 -24.61 -25.52 -33.62
CA MET A 1 -24.27 -24.40 -32.73
C MET A 1 -22.76 -24.26 -32.82
N ALA A 2 -22.25 -23.16 -33.36
CA ALA A 2 -20.81 -22.90 -33.37
C ALA A 2 -20.37 -22.64 -31.91
N GLU A 3 -19.34 -23.32 -31.42
CA GLU A 3 -18.76 -23.02 -30.10
C GLU A 3 -18.28 -21.57 -30.10
N THR A 4 -18.90 -20.73 -29.27
CA THR A 4 -18.43 -19.37 -29.05
C THR A 4 -17.05 -19.45 -28.41
N LYS A 5 -16.03 -18.91 -29.07
CA LYS A 5 -14.66 -18.89 -28.56
C LYS A 5 -14.63 -18.12 -27.24
N LYS A 6 -14.05 -18.72 -26.20
CA LYS A 6 -13.87 -18.12 -24.87
C LYS A 6 -12.40 -17.76 -24.66
N LEU A 7 -12.16 -16.58 -24.07
CA LEU A 7 -10.83 -16.04 -23.79
C LEU A 7 -10.79 -15.56 -22.32
N ARG A 8 -9.76 -15.95 -21.58
CA ARG A 8 -9.49 -15.49 -20.20
C ARG A 8 -8.43 -14.39 -20.23
N LEU A 9 -8.82 -13.19 -19.79
CA LEU A 9 -7.96 -12.00 -19.72
C LEU A 9 -7.65 -11.67 -18.25
N GLY A 10 -6.39 -11.83 -17.85
CA GLY A 10 -5.91 -11.40 -16.53
C GLY A 10 -5.52 -9.93 -16.55
N LEU A 11 -6.21 -9.09 -15.79
CA LEU A 11 -5.93 -7.65 -15.68
C LEU A 11 -5.04 -7.38 -14.46
N ILE A 12 -3.84 -6.86 -14.66
CA ILE A 12 -2.88 -6.54 -13.60
C ILE A 12 -2.33 -5.13 -13.77
N GLY A 13 -1.71 -4.58 -12.74
CA GLY A 13 -1.01 -3.30 -12.79
C GLY A 13 -0.70 -2.81 -11.39
N ASN A 14 0.10 -1.76 -11.29
CA ASN A 14 0.39 -1.15 -10.00
C ASN A 14 -0.91 -0.60 -9.37
N PRO A 15 -0.96 -0.41 -8.04
CA PRO A 15 -2.01 0.38 -7.41
C PRO A 15 -2.19 1.74 -8.10
N ASN A 16 -3.42 2.26 -8.12
CA ASN A 16 -3.77 3.59 -8.64
C ASN A 16 -3.53 3.90 -10.13
N VAL A 17 -3.08 2.93 -10.95
CA VAL A 17 -2.86 3.12 -12.41
C VAL A 17 -4.15 3.24 -13.24
N GLY A 18 -5.31 3.28 -12.60
CA GLY A 18 -6.63 3.26 -13.26
C GLY A 18 -7.09 1.87 -13.70
N LYS A 19 -6.54 0.78 -13.14
CA LYS A 19 -6.94 -0.61 -13.38
C LYS A 19 -8.46 -0.83 -13.24
N THR A 20 -9.05 -0.41 -12.12
CA THR A 20 -10.50 -0.50 -11.89
C THR A 20 -11.31 0.30 -12.92
N THR A 21 -10.78 1.45 -13.36
CA THR A 21 -11.43 2.27 -14.38
C THR A 21 -11.48 1.55 -15.72
N ILE A 22 -10.36 0.94 -16.14
CA ILE A 22 -10.28 0.12 -17.36
C ILE A 22 -11.15 -1.13 -17.24
N PHE A 23 -11.12 -1.82 -16.09
CA PHE A 23 -11.98 -2.97 -15.82
C PHE A 23 -13.47 -2.63 -16.01
N ASN A 24 -13.92 -1.51 -15.44
CA ASN A 24 -15.30 -1.03 -15.58
C ASN A 24 -15.61 -0.58 -17.02
N ALA A 25 -14.64 0.02 -17.72
CA ALA A 25 -14.80 0.42 -19.11
C ALA A 25 -15.01 -0.79 -20.04
N ILE A 26 -14.31 -1.90 -19.78
CA ILE A 26 -14.42 -3.16 -20.53
C ILE A 26 -15.70 -3.92 -20.17
N THR A 27 -15.98 -4.12 -18.88
CA THR A 27 -17.03 -5.06 -18.42
C THR A 27 -18.40 -4.42 -18.20
N GLY A 28 -18.45 -3.09 -18.05
CA GLY A 28 -19.68 -2.35 -17.77
C GLY A 28 -20.40 -2.87 -16.52
N ALA A 29 -21.69 -3.19 -16.64
CA ALA A 29 -22.50 -3.67 -15.53
C ALA A 29 -22.35 -5.19 -15.25
N ARG A 30 -21.63 -5.94 -16.11
CA ARG A 30 -21.57 -7.41 -16.05
C ARG A 30 -20.37 -7.89 -15.23
N GLN A 31 -20.34 -7.50 -13.96
CA GLN A 31 -19.27 -7.85 -13.03
C GLN A 31 -19.82 -8.62 -11.81
N LYS A 32 -18.97 -9.47 -11.24
CA LYS A 32 -19.20 -10.20 -9.99
C LYS A 32 -18.03 -9.97 -9.06
N THR A 33 -18.33 -9.67 -7.82
CA THR A 33 -17.36 -9.55 -6.73
C THR A 33 -17.45 -10.78 -5.82
N GLY A 34 -16.32 -11.38 -5.52
CA GLY A 34 -16.16 -12.42 -4.50
C GLY A 34 -14.82 -12.25 -3.78
N ASN A 35 -14.34 -13.32 -3.14
CA ASN A 35 -13.01 -13.36 -2.53
C ASN A 35 -12.15 -14.43 -3.21
N TRP A 36 -10.84 -14.22 -3.21
CA TRP A 36 -9.89 -15.25 -3.59
C TRP A 36 -9.94 -16.43 -2.59
N PRO A 37 -9.76 -17.68 -3.03
CA PRO A 37 -9.85 -18.84 -2.15
C PRO A 37 -8.88 -18.74 -0.97
N GLY A 38 -9.41 -18.90 0.26
CA GLY A 38 -8.59 -18.96 1.48
C GLY A 38 -8.04 -17.62 2.00
N VAL A 39 -8.40 -16.49 1.38
CA VAL A 39 -7.90 -15.16 1.77
C VAL A 39 -9.03 -14.12 1.76
N THR A 40 -8.80 -12.97 2.42
CA THR A 40 -9.76 -11.85 2.47
C THR A 40 -9.62 -10.87 1.31
N VAL A 41 -8.83 -11.20 0.28
CA VAL A 41 -8.57 -10.34 -0.87
C VAL A 41 -9.73 -10.42 -1.86
N GLU A 42 -10.24 -9.25 -2.26
CA GLU A 42 -11.38 -9.14 -3.19
C GLU A 42 -11.01 -9.66 -4.59
N LYS A 43 -11.88 -10.46 -5.19
CA LYS A 43 -11.78 -10.96 -6.56
C LYS A 43 -12.90 -10.38 -7.40
N LYS A 44 -12.57 -9.56 -8.39
CA LYS A 44 -13.55 -9.05 -9.38
C LYS A 44 -13.40 -9.82 -10.68
N THR A 45 -14.54 -10.25 -11.21
CA THR A 45 -14.63 -10.94 -12.50
C THR A 45 -15.72 -10.29 -13.33
N GLY A 46 -15.51 -10.17 -14.64
CA GLY A 46 -16.51 -9.62 -15.53
C GLY A 46 -16.51 -10.31 -16.88
N GLN A 47 -17.58 -10.10 -17.64
CA GLN A 47 -17.73 -10.72 -18.96
C GLN A 47 -18.10 -9.67 -20.00
N VAL A 48 -17.41 -9.74 -21.15
CA VAL A 48 -17.69 -8.90 -22.32
C VAL A 48 -17.68 -9.77 -23.57
N THR A 49 -18.50 -9.40 -24.56
CA THR A 49 -18.47 -10.05 -25.88
C THR A 49 -17.95 -9.04 -26.89
N HIS A 50 -16.83 -9.35 -27.54
CA HIS A 50 -16.21 -8.49 -28.54
C HIS A 50 -15.93 -9.28 -29.82
N LYS A 51 -16.39 -8.78 -30.98
CA LYS A 51 -16.27 -9.45 -32.28
C LYS A 51 -16.66 -10.94 -32.29
N GLY A 52 -17.66 -11.31 -31.49
CA GLY A 52 -18.16 -12.70 -31.39
C GLY A 52 -17.33 -13.63 -30.48
N VAL A 53 -16.33 -13.11 -29.77
CA VAL A 53 -15.55 -13.81 -28.74
C VAL A 53 -16.07 -13.42 -27.37
N GLU A 54 -16.32 -14.41 -26.50
CA GLU A 54 -16.62 -14.16 -25.08
C GLU A 54 -15.31 -14.02 -24.29
N ILE A 55 -15.11 -12.87 -23.66
CA ILE A 55 -13.92 -12.56 -22.88
C ILE A 55 -14.31 -12.50 -21.40
N GLU A 56 -13.75 -13.41 -20.61
CA GLU A 56 -13.78 -13.35 -19.15
C GLU A 56 -12.61 -12.50 -18.68
N VAL A 57 -12.91 -11.38 -18.03
CA VAL A 57 -11.91 -10.46 -17.47
C VAL A 57 -11.79 -10.72 -15.97
N ILE A 58 -10.60 -11.07 -15.51
CA ILE A 58 -10.30 -11.27 -14.09
C ILE A 58 -9.42 -10.13 -13.62
N ASP A 59 -9.91 -9.36 -12.64
CA ASP A 59 -9.13 -8.31 -11.98
C ASP A 59 -8.19 -8.94 -10.95
N LEU A 60 -6.88 -8.82 -11.16
CA LEU A 60 -5.87 -9.23 -10.19
C LEU A 60 -5.62 -8.09 -9.19
N PRO A 61 -5.18 -8.40 -7.96
CA PRO A 61 -4.75 -7.39 -7.01
C PRO A 61 -3.71 -6.44 -7.63
N GLY A 62 -3.71 -5.18 -7.21
CA GLY A 62 -2.72 -4.21 -7.69
C GLY A 62 -1.39 -4.44 -6.98
N THR A 63 -0.31 -4.67 -7.72
CA THR A 63 0.99 -5.06 -7.15
C THR A 63 2.14 -4.25 -7.75
N TYR A 64 3.20 -4.02 -6.97
CA TYR A 64 4.41 -3.33 -7.46
C TYR A 64 5.45 -4.30 -8.01
N GLY A 65 5.43 -5.53 -7.52
CA GLY A 65 6.17 -6.65 -8.10
C GLY A 65 5.35 -7.93 -8.02
N LEU A 66 6.04 -9.06 -8.12
CA LEU A 66 5.53 -10.42 -7.98
C LEU A 66 6.35 -11.23 -6.97
N THR A 67 7.07 -10.53 -6.09
CA THR A 67 7.82 -11.11 -4.97
C THR A 67 6.84 -11.52 -3.86
N ALA A 68 7.21 -12.50 -3.02
CA ALA A 68 6.29 -13.09 -2.03
C ALA A 68 6.09 -12.26 -0.73
N TYR A 69 6.17 -10.92 -0.79
CA TYR A 69 6.10 -10.07 0.41
C TYR A 69 4.67 -9.77 0.86
N SER A 70 3.71 -9.73 -0.08
CA SER A 70 2.30 -9.50 0.24
C SER A 70 1.38 -10.62 -0.27
N PRO A 71 0.23 -10.87 0.40
CA PRO A 71 -0.77 -11.79 -0.12
C PRO A 71 -1.24 -11.44 -1.53
N ASP A 72 -1.35 -10.15 -1.83
CA ASP A 72 -1.78 -9.63 -3.14
C ASP A 72 -0.81 -10.02 -4.26
N GLU A 73 0.51 -9.92 -4.01
CA GLU A 73 1.56 -10.34 -4.95
C GLU A 73 1.55 -11.85 -5.18
N ILE A 74 1.41 -12.63 -4.10
CA ILE A 74 1.34 -14.10 -4.18
C ILE A 74 0.12 -14.52 -5.01
N ILE A 75 -1.04 -13.90 -4.78
CA ILE A 75 -2.28 -14.20 -5.53
C ILE A 75 -2.12 -13.85 -7.01
N ALA A 76 -1.60 -12.67 -7.33
CA ALA A 76 -1.42 -12.25 -8.71
C ALA A 76 -0.45 -13.18 -9.45
N ARG A 77 0.70 -13.49 -8.84
CA ARG A 77 1.70 -14.42 -9.37
C ARG A 77 1.13 -15.82 -9.57
N ASP A 78 0.55 -16.40 -8.53
CA ASP A 78 0.06 -17.78 -8.55
C ASP A 78 -1.11 -17.94 -9.52
N PHE A 79 -1.96 -16.93 -9.68
CA PHE A 79 -2.98 -16.93 -10.72
C PHE A 79 -2.35 -17.00 -12.10
N ILE A 80 -1.39 -16.13 -12.44
CA ILE A 80 -0.79 -16.10 -13.77
C ILE A 80 -0.07 -17.42 -14.08
N LEU A 81 0.66 -17.98 -13.11
CA LEU A 81 1.43 -19.22 -13.28
C LEU A 81 0.55 -20.48 -13.36
N ASN A 82 -0.46 -20.59 -12.49
CA ASN A 82 -1.26 -21.81 -12.37
C ASN A 82 -2.49 -21.82 -13.28
N GLU A 83 -3.19 -20.69 -13.40
CA GLU A 83 -4.43 -20.60 -14.20
C GLU A 83 -4.14 -20.30 -15.68
N LYS A 84 -2.92 -19.82 -15.99
CA LYS A 84 -2.41 -19.55 -17.35
C LYS A 84 -3.46 -18.84 -18.23
N PRO A 85 -3.84 -17.60 -17.88
CA PRO A 85 -4.79 -16.84 -18.69
C PRO A 85 -4.29 -16.71 -20.13
N ASP A 86 -5.21 -16.66 -21.10
CA ASP A 86 -4.88 -16.58 -22.53
C ASP A 86 -4.09 -15.29 -22.83
N VAL A 87 -4.41 -14.21 -22.12
CA VAL A 87 -3.69 -12.93 -22.19
C VAL A 87 -3.57 -12.34 -20.78
N VAL A 88 -2.38 -11.78 -20.49
CA VAL A 88 -2.17 -10.91 -19.33
C VAL A 88 -2.07 -9.47 -19.82
N LEU A 89 -2.99 -8.64 -19.38
CA LEU A 89 -3.04 -7.21 -19.70
C LEU A 89 -2.56 -6.41 -18.49
N GLN A 90 -1.38 -5.80 -18.63
CA GLN A 90 -0.85 -4.88 -17.63
C GLN A 90 -1.30 -3.45 -17.94
N ILE A 91 -1.96 -2.82 -16.97
CA ILE A 91 -2.28 -1.40 -17.00
C ILE A 91 -1.07 -0.61 -16.46
N VAL A 92 -0.58 0.32 -17.26
CA VAL A 92 0.62 1.11 -17.01
C VAL A 92 0.25 2.58 -16.96
N ASP A 93 0.57 3.26 -15.86
CA ASP A 93 0.44 4.72 -15.78
C ASP A 93 1.51 5.40 -16.64
N THR A 94 1.08 6.08 -17.70
CA THR A 94 1.98 6.78 -18.64
C THR A 94 2.76 7.92 -17.97
N THR A 95 2.21 8.53 -16.91
CA THR A 95 2.89 9.61 -16.16
C THR A 95 4.07 9.08 -15.33
N ASN A 96 4.05 7.79 -14.96
CA ASN A 96 5.08 7.13 -14.16
C ASN A 96 5.57 5.83 -14.82
N LEU A 97 6.00 5.95 -16.09
CA LEU A 97 6.35 4.83 -16.94
C LEU A 97 7.41 3.89 -16.32
N GLU A 98 8.54 4.44 -15.88
CA GLU A 98 9.68 3.64 -15.37
C GLU A 98 9.27 2.72 -14.22
N ARG A 99 8.53 3.26 -13.26
CA ARG A 99 8.08 2.50 -12.09
C ARG A 99 7.10 1.39 -12.44
N ASN A 100 6.25 1.59 -13.44
CA ASN A 100 5.31 0.58 -13.90
C ASN A 100 6.01 -0.51 -14.73
N LEU A 101 7.04 -0.16 -15.49
CA LEU A 101 7.80 -1.12 -16.28
C LEU A 101 8.61 -2.09 -15.42
N TYR A 102 8.81 -1.82 -14.14
CA TYR A 102 9.38 -2.80 -13.21
C TYR A 102 8.52 -4.07 -13.15
N LEU A 103 7.20 -3.95 -12.95
CA LEU A 103 6.30 -5.10 -13.01
C LEU A 103 6.29 -5.76 -14.40
N THR A 104 6.45 -4.98 -15.47
CA THR A 104 6.55 -5.51 -16.84
C THR A 104 7.74 -6.47 -16.99
N THR A 105 8.90 -6.15 -16.39
CA THR A 105 10.08 -7.05 -16.43
C THR A 105 9.75 -8.42 -15.87
N GLN A 106 9.06 -8.46 -14.72
CA GLN A 106 8.71 -9.71 -14.03
C GLN A 106 7.62 -10.48 -14.76
N LEU A 107 6.59 -9.80 -15.27
CA LEU A 107 5.51 -10.43 -16.04
C LEU A 107 6.04 -11.05 -17.34
N ALA A 108 6.98 -10.39 -18.01
CA ALA A 108 7.58 -10.88 -19.24
C ALA A 108 8.43 -12.15 -19.02
N GLU A 109 8.96 -12.37 -17.81
CA GLU A 109 9.64 -13.61 -17.43
C GLU A 109 8.67 -14.77 -17.17
N ILE A 110 7.42 -14.46 -16.82
CA ILE A 110 6.41 -15.42 -16.37
C ILE A 110 5.49 -15.88 -17.51
N THR A 111 5.10 -14.97 -18.42
CA THR A 111 4.15 -15.28 -19.49
C THR A 111 4.56 -14.69 -20.84
N PRO A 112 4.46 -15.45 -21.94
CA PRO A 112 4.69 -14.92 -23.28
C PRO A 112 3.50 -14.11 -23.81
N ASN A 113 2.31 -14.24 -23.21
CA ASN A 113 1.08 -13.58 -23.68
C ASN A 113 0.80 -12.27 -22.92
N LEU A 114 1.85 -11.47 -22.74
CA LEU A 114 1.78 -10.17 -22.08
C LEU A 114 1.38 -9.08 -23.09
N MET A 115 0.55 -8.13 -22.64
CA MET A 115 0.17 -6.91 -23.35
C MET A 115 0.15 -5.73 -22.38
N LEU A 116 0.49 -4.52 -22.87
CA LEU A 116 0.43 -3.30 -22.08
C LEU A 116 -0.69 -2.37 -22.54
N ALA A 117 -1.39 -1.77 -21.58
CA ALA A 117 -2.24 -0.60 -21.80
C ALA A 117 -1.60 0.61 -21.12
N LEU A 118 -1.08 1.54 -21.92
CA LEU A 118 -0.64 2.85 -21.43
C LEU A 118 -1.88 3.67 -21.10
N ASN A 119 -2.20 3.82 -19.83
CA ASN A 119 -3.34 4.58 -19.34
C ASN A 119 -2.91 5.98 -18.89
N LEU A 120 -3.88 6.89 -18.71
CA LEU A 120 -3.63 8.29 -18.34
C LEU A 120 -2.77 9.05 -19.37
N THR A 121 -2.91 8.69 -20.66
CA THR A 121 -2.12 9.29 -21.75
C THR A 121 -2.40 10.78 -21.93
N ASP A 122 -3.62 11.22 -21.62
CA ASP A 122 -4.03 12.62 -21.63
C ASP A 122 -3.32 13.47 -20.58
N PHE A 123 -3.17 12.94 -19.36
CA PHE A 123 -2.37 13.58 -18.32
C PHE A 123 -0.89 13.62 -18.67
N ALA A 124 -0.36 12.52 -19.21
CA ALA A 124 1.04 12.47 -19.63
C ALA A 124 1.33 13.49 -20.75
N GLU A 125 0.45 13.62 -21.75
CA GLU A 125 0.57 14.61 -22.81
C GLU A 125 0.51 16.05 -22.27
N ALA A 126 -0.41 16.34 -21.34
CA ALA A 126 -0.52 17.64 -20.71
C ALA A 126 0.73 18.04 -19.89
N GLN A 127 1.44 17.05 -19.32
CA GLN A 127 2.68 17.25 -18.56
C GLN A 127 3.94 17.26 -19.44
N GLY A 128 3.82 17.04 -20.76
CA GLY A 128 4.97 16.91 -21.66
C GLY A 128 5.72 15.59 -21.52
N LEU A 129 5.09 14.57 -20.94
CA LEU A 129 5.60 13.21 -20.73
C LEU A 129 5.06 12.23 -21.78
N ALA A 130 4.79 12.69 -23.00
CA ALA A 130 4.21 11.85 -24.05
C ALA A 130 5.10 10.64 -24.36
N VAL A 131 4.51 9.45 -24.42
CA VAL A 131 5.22 8.19 -24.72
C VAL A 131 4.88 7.71 -26.13
N ASP A 132 5.89 7.22 -26.85
CA ASP A 132 5.77 6.56 -28.14
C ASP A 132 5.41 5.07 -27.94
N ALA A 133 4.12 4.75 -28.08
CA ALA A 133 3.61 3.39 -27.90
C ALA A 133 4.15 2.41 -28.94
N ASP A 134 4.27 2.82 -30.20
CA ASP A 134 4.78 1.97 -31.28
C ASP A 134 6.25 1.62 -31.06
N ARG A 135 7.05 2.60 -30.61
CA ARG A 135 8.45 2.36 -30.27
C ARG A 135 8.60 1.47 -29.03
N LEU A 136 7.80 1.71 -27.99
CA LEU A 136 7.78 0.86 -26.79
C LEU A 136 7.42 -0.59 -27.14
N SER A 137 6.40 -0.77 -27.99
CA SER A 137 5.98 -2.09 -28.45
C SER A 137 7.09 -2.82 -29.20
N LYS A 138 7.84 -2.13 -30.07
CA LYS A 138 8.97 -2.71 -30.80
C LYS A 138 10.15 -3.08 -29.91
N GLU A 139 10.53 -2.21 -28.98
CA GLU A 139 11.68 -2.46 -28.09
C GLU A 139 11.38 -3.60 -27.11
N LEU A 140 10.14 -3.72 -26.63
CA LEU A 140 9.72 -4.79 -25.73
C LEU A 140 9.29 -6.08 -26.44
N SER A 141 8.99 -6.02 -27.74
CA SER A 141 8.29 -7.10 -28.46
C SER A 141 6.97 -7.52 -27.81
N ILE A 142 6.30 -6.56 -27.16
CA ILE A 142 5.02 -6.72 -26.46
C ILE A 142 4.00 -5.77 -27.09
N PRO A 143 2.75 -6.18 -27.37
CA PRO A 143 1.72 -5.26 -27.85
C PRO A 143 1.44 -4.15 -26.84
N VAL A 144 1.38 -2.90 -27.30
CA VAL A 144 1.13 -1.73 -26.46
C VAL A 144 0.00 -0.90 -27.06
N VAL A 145 -1.04 -0.62 -26.28
CA VAL A 145 -2.18 0.22 -26.68
C VAL A 145 -2.30 1.42 -25.74
N LYS A 146 -2.58 2.60 -26.31
CA LYS A 146 -2.85 3.83 -25.53
C LYS A 146 -4.31 3.86 -25.12
N THR A 147 -4.58 4.25 -23.88
CA THR A 147 -5.92 4.26 -23.30
C THR A 147 -6.15 5.47 -22.42
N VAL A 148 -7.41 5.92 -22.38
CA VAL A 148 -7.91 6.86 -21.36
C VAL A 148 -9.17 6.26 -20.76
N GLY A 149 -9.00 5.56 -19.63
CA GLY A 149 -10.08 4.77 -19.04
C GLY A 149 -11.35 5.56 -18.70
N THR A 150 -11.21 6.83 -18.30
CA THR A 150 -12.36 7.70 -17.96
C THR A 150 -13.21 8.07 -19.18
N ARG A 151 -12.59 8.16 -20.37
CA ARG A 151 -13.25 8.49 -21.64
C ARG A 151 -13.54 7.26 -22.52
N LYS A 152 -13.13 6.06 -22.06
CA LYS A 152 -13.20 4.79 -22.80
C LYS A 152 -12.46 4.82 -24.14
N GLU A 153 -11.44 5.67 -24.27
CA GLU A 153 -10.59 5.74 -25.46
C GLU A 153 -9.61 4.55 -25.46
N GLY A 154 -9.44 3.90 -26.62
CA GLY A 154 -8.50 2.77 -26.81
C GLY A 154 -8.99 1.40 -26.33
N ILE A 155 -10.21 1.29 -25.78
CA ILE A 155 -10.73 0.02 -25.24
C ILE A 155 -11.00 -1.01 -26.35
N ASP A 156 -11.59 -0.60 -27.48
CA ASP A 156 -11.87 -1.51 -28.60
C ASP A 156 -10.57 -2.03 -29.24
N GLU A 157 -9.58 -1.16 -29.40
CA GLU A 157 -8.24 -1.50 -29.90
C GLU A 157 -7.52 -2.48 -28.95
N LEU A 158 -7.70 -2.28 -27.65
CA LEU A 158 -7.14 -3.14 -26.62
C LEU A 158 -7.76 -4.55 -26.64
N LEU A 159 -9.08 -4.65 -26.80
CA LEU A 159 -9.76 -5.94 -26.95
C LEU A 159 -9.40 -6.64 -28.28
N ASP A 160 -9.24 -5.87 -29.36
CA ASP A 160 -8.78 -6.38 -30.65
C ASP A 160 -7.38 -6.99 -30.57
N ALA A 161 -6.45 -6.28 -29.93
CA ALA A 161 -5.09 -6.75 -29.70
C ALA A 161 -5.04 -7.97 -28.78
N ALA A 162 -5.88 -8.03 -27.74
CA ALA A 162 -5.98 -9.19 -26.87
C ALA A 162 -6.45 -10.45 -27.62
N ILE A 163 -7.48 -10.33 -28.47
CA ILE A 163 -7.93 -11.45 -29.32
C ILE A 163 -6.80 -11.87 -30.27
N GLY A 164 -6.12 -10.91 -30.91
CA GLY A 164 -4.99 -11.19 -31.80
C GLY A 164 -3.83 -11.93 -31.11
N LEU A 165 -3.50 -11.55 -29.88
CA LEU A 165 -2.43 -12.18 -29.09
C LEU A 165 -2.79 -13.61 -28.68
N ALA A 166 -4.03 -13.84 -28.23
CA ALA A 166 -4.51 -15.19 -27.90
C ALA A 166 -4.51 -16.12 -29.13
N ASP A 167 -4.85 -15.59 -30.31
CA ASP A 167 -4.83 -16.32 -31.59
C ASP A 167 -3.41 -16.66 -32.05
N ALA A 168 -2.44 -15.79 -31.76
CA ALA A 168 -1.03 -16.04 -32.07
C ALA A 168 -0.44 -17.11 -31.13
N GLY A 169 -0.71 -17.02 -29.82
CA GLY A 169 -0.23 -17.99 -28.83
C GLY A 169 -0.77 -19.40 -29.02
N SER A 170 -2.00 -19.53 -29.53
CA SER A 170 -2.62 -20.84 -29.82
C SER A 170 -2.09 -21.55 -31.08
N LYS A 171 -1.31 -20.86 -31.93
CA LYS A 171 -0.74 -21.43 -33.18
C LYS A 171 0.66 -22.05 -33.04
N GLY A 172 1.20 -22.14 -31.82
CA GLY A 172 2.31 -23.05 -31.54
C GLY A 172 3.66 -22.68 -32.14
N ASP A 173 4.05 -21.40 -32.14
CA ASP A 173 5.49 -21.09 -32.06
C ASP A 173 5.91 -21.26 -30.59
N GLY A 174 6.19 -22.51 -30.21
CA GLY A 174 6.56 -22.92 -28.86
C GLY A 174 7.93 -22.42 -28.39
N SER A 175 8.49 -21.40 -29.03
CA SER A 175 9.62 -20.65 -28.51
C SER A 175 9.07 -19.46 -27.72
N SER A 176 9.26 -19.47 -26.40
CA SER A 176 9.09 -18.28 -25.56
C SER A 176 9.90 -17.15 -26.21
N SER A 177 9.25 -16.20 -26.88
CA SER A 177 9.92 -15.06 -27.47
C SER A 177 10.15 -13.95 -26.42
N TYR A 178 10.35 -14.32 -25.15
CA TYR A 178 11.10 -13.44 -24.27
C TYR A 178 12.54 -13.39 -24.78
N LYS A 179 12.79 -12.52 -25.75
CA LYS A 179 14.14 -12.08 -26.09
C LYS A 179 14.60 -11.14 -24.98
N GLY A 180 14.97 -11.72 -23.84
CA GLY A 180 15.60 -11.10 -22.68
C GLY A 180 15.93 -9.62 -22.83
N PHE A 181 14.93 -8.74 -22.68
CA PHE A 181 15.25 -7.32 -22.62
C PHE A 181 15.93 -6.99 -21.29
N VAL A 182 15.75 -7.87 -20.30
CA VAL A 182 16.45 -7.82 -19.02
C VAL A 182 17.68 -8.72 -19.01
N SER A 183 18.83 -8.14 -18.68
CA SER A 183 20.11 -8.84 -18.52
C SER A 183 20.83 -8.32 -17.29
N PHE A 184 21.39 -9.21 -16.49
CA PHE A 184 22.07 -8.88 -15.25
C PHE A 184 23.60 -8.85 -15.43
N SER A 185 24.36 -8.67 -14.34
CA SER A 185 25.82 -8.77 -14.42
C SER A 185 26.25 -10.15 -14.95
N PRO A 186 27.45 -10.25 -15.56
CA PRO A 186 27.96 -11.53 -16.05
C PRO A 186 27.99 -12.64 -14.98
N LYS A 187 28.26 -12.27 -13.71
CA LYS A 187 28.27 -13.20 -12.57
C LYS A 187 26.87 -13.76 -12.31
N THR A 188 25.86 -12.90 -12.28
CA THR A 188 24.46 -13.28 -12.03
C THR A 188 23.88 -14.06 -13.20
N GLU A 189 24.16 -13.67 -14.44
CA GLU A 189 23.72 -14.44 -15.63
C GLU A 189 24.36 -15.83 -15.69
N GLU A 190 25.63 -15.97 -15.29
CA GLU A 190 26.28 -17.27 -15.18
C GLU A 190 25.59 -18.15 -14.12
N ALA A 191 25.23 -17.59 -12.97
CA ALA A 191 24.49 -18.30 -11.93
C ALA A 191 23.09 -18.70 -12.41
N ILE A 192 22.35 -17.80 -13.06
CA ILE A 192 21.03 -18.08 -13.65
C ILE A 192 21.12 -19.22 -14.67
N THR A 193 22.15 -19.22 -15.52
CA THR A 193 22.36 -20.26 -16.53
C THR A 193 22.59 -21.61 -15.87
N LYS A 194 23.51 -21.70 -14.91
CA LYS A 194 23.80 -22.94 -14.16
C LYS A 194 22.56 -23.47 -13.43
N ILE A 195 21.82 -22.60 -12.74
CA ILE A 195 20.59 -23.00 -12.03
C ILE A 195 19.52 -23.46 -13.03
N SER A 196 19.37 -22.75 -14.17
CA SER A 196 18.41 -23.12 -15.21
C SER A 196 18.71 -24.48 -15.85
N GLU A 197 19.99 -24.81 -16.06
CA GLU A 197 20.42 -26.12 -16.55
C GLU A 197 20.01 -27.24 -15.59
N VAL A 198 20.25 -27.06 -14.29
CA VAL A 198 19.85 -28.03 -13.26
C VAL A 198 18.33 -28.16 -13.17
N LEU A 199 17.61 -27.03 -13.18
CA LEU A 199 16.13 -27.04 -13.13
C LEU A 199 15.51 -27.70 -14.36
N SER A 200 16.19 -27.69 -15.51
CA SER A 200 15.72 -28.32 -16.74
C SER A 200 15.63 -29.85 -16.66
N GLU A 201 16.32 -30.47 -15.69
CA GLU A 201 16.23 -31.91 -15.44
C GLU A 201 14.83 -32.32 -14.94
N ASP A 202 14.11 -31.43 -14.24
CA ASP A 202 12.76 -31.69 -13.75
C ASP A 202 11.69 -31.21 -14.73
N LYS A 203 11.19 -32.17 -15.52
CA LYS A 203 10.12 -31.95 -16.50
C LYS A 203 8.79 -31.57 -15.87
N THR A 204 8.56 -31.88 -14.58
CA THR A 204 7.29 -31.55 -13.91
C THR A 204 7.25 -30.08 -13.50
N LEU A 205 8.37 -29.55 -13.00
CA LEU A 205 8.53 -28.15 -12.65
C LEU A 205 8.55 -27.26 -13.90
N THR A 206 9.35 -27.63 -14.92
CA THR A 206 9.49 -26.85 -16.15
C THR A 206 8.23 -26.83 -17.03
N ALA A 207 7.34 -27.82 -16.89
CA ALA A 207 6.03 -27.78 -17.55
C ALA A 207 5.08 -26.74 -16.91
N LYS A 208 5.27 -26.45 -15.63
CA LYS A 208 4.43 -25.50 -14.87
C LYS A 208 5.00 -24.09 -14.89
N TYR A 209 6.31 -23.95 -14.73
CA TYR A 209 6.98 -22.68 -14.48
C TYR A 209 8.10 -22.41 -15.48
N PRO A 210 8.29 -21.16 -15.95
CA PRO A 210 9.45 -20.81 -16.76
C PRO A 210 10.76 -20.98 -16.00
N THR A 211 11.73 -21.65 -16.62
CA THR A 211 13.00 -22.03 -15.97
C THR A 211 13.84 -20.84 -15.55
N ARG A 212 13.92 -19.80 -16.39
CA ARG A 212 14.65 -18.56 -16.07
C ARG A 212 14.02 -17.84 -14.88
N TRP A 213 12.69 -17.75 -14.83
CA TRP A 213 11.98 -17.13 -13.71
C TRP A 213 12.25 -17.87 -12.38
N LEU A 214 12.21 -19.21 -12.39
CA LEU A 214 12.58 -20.02 -11.22
C LEU A 214 14.01 -19.74 -10.75
N ALA A 215 14.97 -19.67 -11.69
CA ALA A 215 16.36 -19.40 -11.36
C ALA A 215 16.56 -18.01 -10.76
N VAL A 216 15.94 -16.97 -11.33
CA VAL A 216 15.96 -15.60 -10.79
C VAL A 216 15.31 -15.56 -9.40
N SER A 217 14.14 -16.17 -9.23
CA SER A 217 13.42 -16.18 -7.95
C SER A 217 14.19 -16.89 -6.83
N LEU A 218 14.97 -17.93 -7.16
CA LEU A 218 15.84 -18.61 -6.20
C LEU A 218 17.03 -17.75 -5.78
N LEU A 219 17.55 -16.91 -6.67
CA LEU A 219 18.62 -15.95 -6.34
C LEU A 219 18.11 -14.78 -5.50
N GLU A 220 16.84 -14.39 -5.66
CA GLU A 220 16.12 -13.42 -4.80
C GLU A 220 15.62 -14.03 -3.47
N GLU A 221 16.01 -15.27 -3.14
CA GLU A 221 15.57 -16.02 -1.94
C GLU A 221 14.04 -16.10 -1.74
N ASP A 222 13.26 -16.21 -2.82
CA ASP A 222 11.80 -16.38 -2.71
C ASP A 222 11.47 -17.69 -1.99
N GLY A 223 10.97 -17.57 -0.75
CA GLY A 223 10.66 -18.71 0.11
C GLY A 223 9.63 -19.67 -0.48
N ASN A 224 8.67 -19.18 -1.27
CA ASN A 224 7.65 -20.03 -1.91
C ASN A 224 8.26 -20.90 -3.01
N VAL A 225 9.19 -20.34 -3.79
CA VAL A 225 9.91 -21.08 -4.83
C VAL A 225 10.90 -22.06 -4.21
N LEU A 226 11.59 -21.65 -3.15
CA LEU A 226 12.53 -22.51 -2.43
C LEU A 226 11.84 -23.76 -1.85
N GLU A 227 10.64 -23.61 -1.28
CA GLU A 227 9.86 -24.75 -0.79
C GLU A 227 9.48 -25.73 -1.90
N LYS A 228 9.01 -25.23 -3.05
CA LYS A 228 8.67 -26.06 -4.22
C LYS A 228 9.89 -26.83 -4.75
N VAL A 229 11.07 -26.22 -4.74
CA VAL A 229 12.32 -26.86 -5.18
C VAL A 229 12.79 -27.91 -4.15
N LYS A 230 12.58 -27.66 -2.85
CA LYS A 230 12.91 -28.61 -1.77
C LYS A 230 12.06 -29.89 -1.79
N GLU A 231 10.88 -29.88 -2.40
CA GLU A 231 10.08 -31.10 -2.62
C GLU A 231 10.87 -32.16 -3.40
N ASN A 232 11.78 -31.73 -4.28
CA ASN A 232 12.70 -32.59 -5.00
C ASN A 232 14.11 -32.52 -4.39
N ALA A 233 14.39 -33.42 -3.44
CA ALA A 233 15.64 -33.41 -2.65
C ALA A 233 16.91 -33.52 -3.52
N ASP A 234 16.87 -34.29 -4.60
CA ASP A 234 18.01 -34.46 -5.53
C ASP A 234 18.31 -33.17 -6.30
N LEU A 235 17.25 -32.46 -6.71
CA LEU A 235 17.38 -31.19 -7.41
C LEU A 235 17.88 -30.09 -6.46
N TYR A 236 17.33 -30.01 -5.26
CA TYR A 236 17.79 -29.08 -4.23
C TYR A 236 19.26 -29.30 -3.86
N ALA A 237 19.72 -30.55 -3.78
CA ALA A 237 21.12 -30.87 -3.50
C ALA A 237 22.09 -30.34 -4.57
N LYS A 238 21.65 -30.22 -5.82
CA LYS A 238 22.44 -29.67 -6.94
C LYS A 238 22.40 -28.14 -7.00
N VAL A 239 21.26 -27.53 -6.64
CA VAL A 239 21.08 -26.06 -6.67
C VAL A 239 21.69 -25.37 -5.46
N SER A 240 21.59 -25.97 -4.27
CA SER A 240 22.06 -25.41 -2.99
C SER A 240 23.54 -24.96 -3.02
N PRO A 241 24.50 -25.73 -3.59
CA PRO A 241 25.89 -25.27 -3.72
C PRO A 241 26.04 -24.00 -4.58
N ILE A 242 25.25 -23.87 -5.65
CA ILE A 242 25.29 -22.72 -6.55
C ILE A 242 24.77 -21.48 -5.83
N LEU A 243 23.65 -21.61 -5.11
CA LEU A 243 23.09 -20.53 -4.29
C LEU A 243 24.09 -20.09 -3.21
N SER A 244 24.73 -21.04 -2.51
CA SER A 244 25.72 -20.71 -1.46
C SER A 244 27.01 -20.03 -1.98
N SER A 245 27.29 -20.16 -3.28
CA SER A 245 28.44 -19.50 -3.92
C SER A 245 28.18 -18.04 -4.29
N CYS A 246 26.91 -17.63 -4.27
CA CYS A 246 26.48 -16.25 -4.48
C CYS A 246 26.11 -15.63 -3.14
N SER A 247 26.42 -14.35 -2.94
CA SER A 247 25.84 -13.59 -1.82
C SER A 247 24.41 -13.20 -2.22
N PRO A 248 23.37 -13.58 -1.44
CA PRO A 248 21.99 -13.23 -1.73
C PRO A 248 21.78 -11.72 -1.86
N GLU A 249 22.36 -10.95 -0.93
CA GLU A 249 22.29 -9.48 -0.92
C GLU A 249 22.91 -8.86 -2.18
N GLU A 250 24.01 -9.44 -2.68
CA GLU A 250 24.64 -8.98 -3.94
C GLU A 250 23.77 -9.34 -5.15
N ALA A 251 23.18 -10.53 -5.16
CA ALA A 251 22.35 -11.01 -6.26
C ALA A 251 21.05 -10.20 -6.36
N GLU A 252 20.36 -9.96 -5.24
CA GLU A 252 19.15 -9.14 -5.19
C GLU A 252 19.43 -7.71 -5.66
N ALA A 253 20.52 -7.10 -5.17
CA ALA A 253 20.92 -5.76 -5.59
C ALA A 253 21.25 -5.69 -7.09
N ASP A 254 21.96 -6.68 -7.63
CA ASP A 254 22.31 -6.74 -9.06
C ASP A 254 21.07 -6.97 -9.95
N ILE A 255 20.14 -7.82 -9.53
CA ILE A 255 18.88 -8.05 -10.25
C ILE A 255 18.03 -6.78 -10.28
N ALA A 256 17.92 -6.09 -9.14
CA ALA A 256 17.22 -4.82 -9.06
C ALA A 256 17.87 -3.76 -9.94
N ASP A 257 19.19 -3.59 -9.86
CA ASP A 257 19.94 -2.59 -10.65
C ASP A 257 19.87 -2.88 -12.15
N GLY A 258 19.98 -4.14 -12.57
CA GLY A 258 19.83 -4.56 -13.96
C GLY A 258 18.47 -4.19 -14.54
N ARG A 259 17.39 -4.51 -13.80
CA ARG A 259 16.01 -4.12 -14.18
C ARG A 259 15.89 -2.60 -14.31
N TYR A 260 16.32 -1.83 -13.30
CA TYR A 260 16.20 -0.37 -13.33
C TYR A 260 17.03 0.29 -14.43
N THR A 261 18.23 -0.20 -14.69
CA THR A 261 19.12 0.33 -15.74
C THR A 261 18.47 0.19 -17.12
N GLN A 262 17.88 -0.96 -17.41
CA GLN A 262 17.25 -1.23 -18.70
C GLN A 262 15.92 -0.52 -18.86
N ILE A 263 15.13 -0.44 -17.78
CA ILE A 263 13.91 0.37 -17.74
C ILE A 263 14.23 1.84 -18.02
N SER A 264 15.26 2.39 -17.37
CA SER A 264 15.68 3.79 -17.55
C SER A 264 16.12 4.05 -19.00
N ALA A 265 16.93 3.14 -19.56
CA ALA A 265 17.35 3.23 -20.95
C ALA A 265 16.16 3.14 -21.93
N LEU A 266 15.21 2.25 -21.68
CA LEU A 266 14.00 2.10 -22.48
C LEU A 266 13.11 3.34 -22.39
N ALA A 267 12.85 3.84 -21.18
CA ALA A 267 12.03 5.03 -20.94
C ALA A 267 12.59 6.26 -21.66
N GLN A 268 13.91 6.45 -21.65
CA GLN A 268 14.57 7.54 -22.39
C GLN A 268 14.39 7.41 -23.91
N LYS A 269 14.43 6.18 -24.46
CA LYS A 269 14.22 5.95 -25.90
C LYS A 269 12.77 6.24 -26.32
N VAL A 270 11.78 5.93 -25.48
CA VAL A 270 10.35 5.98 -25.88
C VAL A 270 9.66 7.31 -25.56
N ARG A 271 10.24 8.17 -24.71
CA ARG A 271 9.68 9.51 -24.44
C ARG A 271 9.79 10.43 -25.66
N ARG A 272 8.69 11.11 -26.00
CA ARG A 272 8.60 12.14 -27.03
C ARG A 272 8.70 13.53 -26.38
N GLY A 273 9.77 14.28 -26.67
CA GLY A 273 9.98 15.64 -26.16
C GLY A 273 11.13 15.75 -25.15
N GLY A 274 11.74 16.93 -25.08
CA GLY A 274 12.94 17.20 -24.30
C GLY A 274 12.76 16.93 -22.80
N THR A 275 13.87 16.51 -22.17
CA THR A 275 14.03 15.92 -20.83
C THR A 275 13.55 16.73 -19.63
N GLN A 276 12.87 17.85 -19.81
CA GLN A 276 12.42 18.71 -18.72
C GLN A 276 10.91 18.59 -18.56
N ALA A 277 10.50 17.68 -17.66
CA ALA A 277 9.23 17.85 -16.97
C ALA A 277 9.21 19.28 -16.41
N LYS A 278 8.21 20.08 -16.79
CA LYS A 278 8.04 21.41 -16.18
C LYS A 278 7.85 21.17 -14.69
N ILE A 279 8.75 21.70 -13.86
CA ILE A 279 8.63 21.64 -12.39
C ILE A 279 7.27 22.20 -12.04
N SER A 280 6.40 21.35 -11.53
CA SER A 280 5.07 21.76 -11.12
C SER A 280 5.19 22.59 -9.83
N PRO A 281 4.27 23.52 -9.55
CA PRO A 281 4.25 24.21 -8.26
C PRO A 281 4.13 23.23 -7.07
N SER A 282 3.58 22.03 -7.29
CA SER A 282 3.59 20.92 -6.34
C SER A 282 5.00 20.40 -6.05
N ASP A 283 5.87 20.30 -7.07
CA ASP A 283 7.24 19.79 -6.92
C ASP A 283 8.11 20.76 -6.10
N THR A 284 7.85 22.06 -6.21
CA THR A 284 8.53 23.09 -5.40
C THR A 284 8.11 23.02 -3.94
N LEU A 285 6.82 22.79 -3.69
CA LEU A 285 6.28 22.59 -2.35
C LEU A 285 6.83 21.31 -1.72
N ASP A 286 6.86 20.21 -2.48
CA ASP A 286 7.44 18.94 -2.05
C ASP A 286 8.91 19.12 -1.67
N HIS A 287 9.71 19.84 -2.46
CA HIS A 287 11.12 20.10 -2.13
C HIS A 287 11.31 20.79 -0.77
N VAL A 288 10.39 21.67 -0.36
CA VAL A 288 10.44 22.32 0.96
C VAL A 288 9.92 21.39 2.05
N LEU A 289 8.79 20.73 1.81
CA LEU A 289 8.13 19.90 2.81
C LEU A 289 8.88 18.60 3.09
N THR A 290 9.56 18.02 2.10
CA THR A 290 10.32 16.77 2.22
C THR A 290 11.82 17.00 2.46
N ASP A 291 12.26 18.24 2.64
CA ASP A 291 13.67 18.50 2.96
C ASP A 291 14.04 17.85 4.30
N LYS A 292 15.23 17.28 4.37
CA LYS A 292 15.72 16.53 5.55
C LYS A 292 15.82 17.39 6.82
N TRP A 293 16.00 18.71 6.70
CA TRP A 293 16.15 19.63 7.82
C TRP A 293 14.91 20.47 8.06
N LEU A 294 14.22 20.92 7.01
CA LEU A 294 13.01 21.73 7.13
C LEU A 294 11.73 20.90 7.29
N GLY A 295 11.69 19.67 6.77
CA GLY A 295 10.51 18.82 6.80
C GLY A 295 10.05 18.45 8.22
N ILE A 296 10.98 18.06 9.11
CA ILE A 296 10.65 17.71 10.50
C ILE A 296 10.15 18.93 11.30
N PRO A 297 10.81 20.11 11.29
CA PRO A 297 10.28 21.31 11.94
C PRO A 297 8.93 21.77 11.39
N ILE A 298 8.73 21.77 10.07
CA ILE A 298 7.44 22.14 9.46
C ILE A 298 6.35 21.16 9.91
N PHE A 299 6.67 19.87 9.92
CA PHE A 299 5.79 18.84 10.40
C PHE A 299 5.40 19.05 11.88
N LEU A 300 6.37 19.28 12.75
CA LEU A 300 6.12 19.54 14.17
C LEU A 300 5.29 20.82 14.38
N ALA A 301 5.56 21.87 13.61
CA ALA A 301 4.79 23.11 13.66
C ALA A 301 3.33 22.89 13.21
N LEU A 302 3.12 22.14 12.12
CA LEU A 302 1.80 21.82 11.61
C LEU A 302 1.02 20.94 12.58
N MET A 303 1.68 19.97 13.23
CA MET A 303 1.06 19.15 14.28
C MET A 303 0.74 19.96 15.54
N CYS A 304 1.64 20.85 15.96
CA CYS A 304 1.40 21.75 17.07
C CYS A 304 0.16 22.61 16.79
N ALA A 305 0.04 23.17 15.58
CA ALA A 305 -1.14 23.91 15.15
C ALA A 305 -2.40 23.04 15.13
N ALA A 306 -2.32 21.80 14.64
CA ALA A 306 -3.46 20.86 14.64
C ALA A 306 -3.96 20.56 16.05
N PHE A 307 -3.06 20.30 17.00
CA PHE A 307 -3.42 20.04 18.40
C PHE A 307 -3.94 21.30 19.09
N ASP A 308 -3.28 22.44 18.91
CA ASP A 308 -3.72 23.72 19.48
C ASP A 308 -5.13 24.08 18.98
N LEU A 309 -5.39 23.96 17.68
CA LEU A 309 -6.71 24.14 17.10
C LEU A 309 -7.73 23.18 17.74
N THR A 310 -7.36 21.91 17.89
CA THR A 310 -8.24 20.88 18.45
C THR A 310 -8.66 21.22 19.89
N PHE A 311 -7.71 21.58 20.75
CA PHE A 311 -8.00 21.87 22.15
C PHE A 311 -8.67 23.23 22.34
N THR A 312 -8.23 24.25 21.61
CA THR A 312 -8.81 25.60 21.72
C THR A 312 -10.24 25.64 21.20
N PHE A 313 -10.53 25.01 20.05
CA PHE A 313 -11.92 24.93 19.54
C PHE A 313 -12.77 23.91 20.29
N GLY A 314 -12.17 22.84 20.82
CA GLY A 314 -12.89 21.80 21.54
C GLY A 314 -13.28 22.19 22.97
N ALA A 315 -12.46 22.99 23.66
CA ALA A 315 -12.70 23.47 25.03
C ALA A 315 -14.13 23.99 25.32
N PRO A 316 -14.71 24.92 24.53
CA PRO A 316 -16.06 25.42 24.82
C PRO A 316 -17.13 24.32 24.74
N PHE A 317 -16.96 23.34 23.83
CA PHE A 317 -17.89 22.22 23.71
C PHE A 317 -17.70 21.21 24.85
N MET A 318 -16.47 20.99 25.31
CA MET A 318 -16.20 20.16 26.49
C MET A 318 -16.91 20.72 27.72
N THR A 319 -16.75 22.02 27.99
CA THR A 319 -17.40 22.69 29.12
C THR A 319 -18.92 22.65 29.01
N LEU A 320 -19.48 22.77 27.80
CA LEU A 320 -20.92 22.65 27.58
C LEU A 320 -21.42 21.25 27.96
N ILE A 321 -20.76 20.19 27.49
CA ILE A 321 -21.12 18.80 27.81
C ILE A 321 -20.99 18.56 29.30
N GLU A 322 -19.88 18.99 29.92
CA GLU A 322 -19.63 18.85 31.35
C GLU A 322 -20.73 19.54 32.19
N THR A 323 -21.14 20.74 31.78
CA THR A 323 -22.21 21.49 32.45
C THR A 323 -23.56 20.78 32.34
N VAL A 324 -23.91 20.29 31.14
CA VAL A 324 -25.18 19.60 30.90
C VAL A 324 -25.23 18.27 31.65
N VAL A 325 -24.15 17.49 31.60
CA VAL A 325 -24.03 16.22 32.35
C VAL A 325 -24.10 16.49 33.84
N GLY A 326 -23.36 17.49 34.35
CA GLY A 326 -23.35 17.83 35.77
C GLY A 326 -24.72 18.26 36.27
N TRP A 327 -25.44 19.07 35.48
CA TRP A 327 -26.82 19.44 35.77
C TRP A 327 -27.75 18.22 35.81
N LEU A 328 -27.62 17.31 34.84
CA LEU A 328 -28.46 16.11 34.75
C LEU A 328 -28.18 15.12 35.89
N ALA A 329 -26.90 14.96 36.27
CA ALA A 329 -26.49 14.16 37.43
C ALA A 329 -27.08 14.73 38.72
N ALA A 330 -26.93 16.04 38.95
CA ALA A 330 -27.46 16.71 40.13
C ALA A 330 -29.00 16.60 40.21
N TYR A 331 -29.69 16.78 39.09
CA TYR A 331 -31.15 16.63 39.01
C TYR A 331 -31.61 15.21 39.40
N VAL A 332 -30.89 14.17 38.95
CA VAL A 332 -31.23 12.78 39.28
C VAL A 332 -30.97 12.46 40.75
N VAL A 333 -29.90 13.00 41.34
CA VAL A 333 -29.61 12.88 42.78
C VAL A 333 -30.69 13.55 43.62
N GLU A 334 -31.19 14.72 43.19
CA GLU A 334 -32.26 15.45 43.89
C GLU A 334 -33.63 14.78 43.73
N ALA A 335 -33.94 14.26 42.54
CA ALA A 335 -35.23 13.64 42.24
C ALA A 335 -35.39 12.24 42.86
N ILE A 336 -34.30 11.50 43.09
CA ILE A 336 -34.33 10.12 43.59
C ILE A 336 -33.61 10.06 44.95
N PRO A 337 -34.35 9.94 46.08
CA PRO A 337 -33.73 9.89 47.39
C PRO A 337 -32.99 8.56 47.65
N GLY A 338 -31.89 8.66 48.39
CA GLY A 338 -31.11 7.51 48.85
C GLY A 338 -30.02 7.05 47.88
N MET A 339 -29.46 5.86 48.14
CA MET A 339 -28.30 5.33 47.43
C MET A 339 -28.54 5.11 45.93
N LEU A 340 -29.80 4.98 45.51
CA LEU A 340 -30.15 4.80 44.10
C LEU A 340 -29.89 6.08 43.28
N GLY A 341 -30.18 7.25 43.85
CA GLY A 341 -29.93 8.55 43.21
C GLY A 341 -28.44 8.82 43.03
N SER A 342 -27.62 8.51 44.03
CA SER A 342 -26.15 8.67 43.93
C SER A 342 -25.53 7.68 42.95
N VAL A 343 -26.00 6.43 42.89
CA VAL A 343 -25.51 5.45 41.90
C VAL A 343 -25.85 5.89 40.47
N LEU A 344 -27.06 6.42 40.25
CA LEU A 344 -27.49 6.87 38.93
C LEU A 344 -26.82 8.18 38.51
N GLY A 345 -26.81 9.18 39.39
CA GLY A 345 -26.22 10.50 39.13
C GLY A 345 -24.69 10.49 39.16
N ASP A 346 -24.10 10.24 40.32
CA ASP A 346 -22.64 10.30 40.54
C ASP A 346 -21.90 9.09 39.95
N GLY A 347 -22.58 7.94 39.85
CA GLY A 347 -22.00 6.74 39.26
C GLY A 347 -22.14 6.71 37.74
N ILE A 348 -23.36 6.48 37.25
CA ILE A 348 -23.60 6.20 35.83
C ILE A 348 -23.54 7.47 34.99
N ILE A 349 -24.29 8.52 35.33
CA ILE A 349 -24.37 9.74 34.51
C ILE A 349 -23.02 10.46 34.50
N ALA A 350 -22.39 10.67 35.65
CA ALA A 350 -21.07 11.29 35.71
C ALA A 350 -19.99 10.42 35.03
N GLY A 351 -20.07 9.08 35.19
CA GLY A 351 -19.18 8.13 34.53
C GLY A 351 -19.26 8.22 33.00
N VAL A 352 -20.45 8.08 32.41
CA VAL A 352 -20.68 8.22 30.97
C VAL A 352 -20.32 9.63 30.49
N GLY A 353 -20.67 10.65 31.27
CA GLY A 353 -20.34 12.03 30.98
C GLY A 353 -18.85 12.28 30.85
N SER A 354 -18.03 11.69 31.72
CA SER A 354 -16.56 11.81 31.64
C SER A 354 -15.98 11.31 30.31
N VAL A 355 -16.61 10.30 29.69
CA VAL A 355 -16.23 9.80 28.37
C VAL A 355 -16.71 10.75 27.26
N LEU A 356 -17.96 11.22 27.36
CA LEU A 356 -18.58 12.11 26.37
C LEU A 356 -17.91 13.49 26.28
N VAL A 357 -17.34 13.99 27.38
CA VAL A 357 -16.63 15.28 27.41
C VAL A 357 -15.47 15.31 26.40
N PHE A 358 -14.84 14.18 26.08
CA PHE A 358 -13.74 14.15 25.11
C PHE A 358 -14.18 14.11 23.63
N LEU A 359 -15.46 13.86 23.36
CA LEU A 359 -15.98 13.71 22.00
C LEU A 359 -15.69 14.91 21.09
N PRO A 360 -15.84 16.18 21.50
CA PRO A 360 -15.58 17.32 20.64
C PRO A 360 -14.13 17.38 20.14
N ASN A 361 -13.16 17.15 21.03
CA ASN A 361 -11.74 17.13 20.65
C ASN A 361 -11.45 16.00 19.66
N ILE A 362 -12.04 14.82 19.86
CA ILE A 362 -11.88 13.68 18.95
C ILE A 362 -12.42 14.01 17.56
N LEU A 363 -13.61 14.63 17.48
CA LEU A 363 -14.22 15.05 16.20
C LEU A 363 -13.35 16.09 15.48
N ILE A 364 -12.90 17.13 16.18
CA ILE A 364 -12.08 18.19 15.57
C ILE A 364 -10.73 17.62 15.11
N LEU A 365 -10.12 16.75 15.92
CA LEU A 365 -8.88 16.08 15.53
C LEU A 365 -9.09 15.25 14.25
N PHE A 366 -10.20 14.50 14.15
CA PHE A 366 -10.50 13.73 12.94
C PHE A 366 -10.70 14.61 11.72
N PHE A 367 -11.36 15.75 11.89
CA PHE A 367 -11.54 16.71 10.82
C PHE A 367 -10.20 17.25 10.32
N VAL A 368 -9.29 17.64 11.23
CA VAL A 368 -7.96 18.13 10.86
C VAL A 368 -7.11 17.04 10.21
N LEU A 369 -7.10 15.82 10.77
CA LEU A 369 -6.38 14.69 10.19
C LEU A 369 -6.91 14.33 8.80
N SER A 370 -8.23 14.37 8.57
CA SER A 370 -8.83 14.15 7.25
C SER A 370 -8.35 15.17 6.24
N ILE A 371 -8.23 16.46 6.61
CA ILE A 371 -7.68 17.50 5.73
C ILE A 371 -6.23 17.20 5.36
N LEU A 372 -5.41 16.77 6.32
CA LEU A 372 -4.00 16.43 6.09
C LEU A 372 -3.82 15.16 5.26
N GLU A 373 -4.77 14.23 5.37
CA GLU A 373 -4.83 13.01 4.56
C GLU A 373 -5.24 13.36 3.12
N ASP A 374 -6.33 14.10 2.94
CA ASP A 374 -6.89 14.48 1.64
C ASP A 374 -5.95 15.39 0.84
N THR A 375 -5.19 16.25 1.51
CA THR A 375 -4.15 17.08 0.86
C THR A 375 -2.95 16.25 0.39
N GLY A 376 -2.80 15.01 0.87
CA GLY A 376 -1.65 14.16 0.61
C GLY A 376 -0.43 14.48 1.49
N TYR A 377 -0.56 15.36 2.48
CA TYR A 377 0.54 15.75 3.37
C TYR A 377 1.02 14.59 4.24
N LEU A 378 0.10 13.75 4.75
CA LEU A 378 0.48 12.59 5.58
C LEU A 378 1.44 11.62 4.87
N ALA A 379 1.35 11.49 3.55
CA ALA A 379 2.28 10.67 2.77
C ALA A 379 3.71 11.27 2.74
N ARG A 380 3.85 12.61 2.65
CA ARG A 380 5.15 13.30 2.74
C ARG A 380 5.71 13.21 4.14
N ALA A 381 4.87 13.39 5.16
CA ALA A 381 5.27 13.24 6.55
C ALA A 381 5.79 11.82 6.83
N ALA A 382 5.11 10.78 6.32
CA ALA A 382 5.57 9.40 6.41
C ALA A 382 6.92 9.17 5.70
N PHE A 383 7.13 9.79 4.54
CA PHE A 383 8.41 9.73 3.81
C PHE A 383 9.57 10.34 4.62
N ILE A 384 9.37 11.51 5.23
CA ILE A 384 10.37 12.16 6.10
C ILE A 384 10.68 11.29 7.31
N MET A 385 9.66 10.63 7.84
CA MET A 385 9.75 9.77 9.03
C MET A 385 10.23 8.36 8.73
N ASP A 386 10.40 7.99 7.46
CA ASP A 386 10.85 6.64 7.08
C ASP A 386 12.25 6.34 7.62
N ARG A 387 13.24 7.19 7.36
CA ARG A 387 14.61 6.99 7.87
C ARG A 387 14.69 6.79 9.39
N PRO A 388 14.13 7.68 10.24
CA PRO A 388 14.21 7.48 11.69
C PRO A 388 13.42 6.26 12.16
N LEU A 389 12.26 5.95 11.56
CA LEU A 389 11.48 4.75 11.94
C LEU A 389 12.14 3.46 11.48
N HIS A 390 12.74 3.46 10.30
CA HIS A 390 13.45 2.31 9.75
C HIS A 390 14.67 1.96 10.61
N ALA A 391 15.38 2.97 11.13
CA ALA A 391 16.44 2.77 12.12
C ALA A 391 15.94 2.10 13.42
N LEU A 392 14.65 2.26 13.75
CA LEU A 392 13.98 1.60 14.86
C LEU A 392 13.32 0.28 14.47
N GLY A 393 13.40 -0.09 13.20
CA GLY A 393 12.82 -1.30 12.65
C GLY A 393 11.33 -1.21 12.31
N LEU A 394 10.75 -0.03 12.24
CA LEU A 394 9.37 0.21 11.83
C LEU A 394 9.33 0.75 10.38
N PRO A 395 8.31 0.42 9.56
CA PRO A 395 8.17 1.06 8.25
C PRO A 395 7.80 2.54 8.42
N GLY A 396 8.19 3.41 7.50
CA GLY A 396 7.76 4.82 7.53
C GLY A 396 6.24 5.02 7.57
N LYS A 397 5.46 4.07 7.02
CA LYS A 397 3.98 4.07 7.11
C LYS A 397 3.47 3.96 8.55
N ALA A 398 4.24 3.36 9.47
CA ALA A 398 3.90 3.26 10.90
C ALA A 398 3.83 4.63 11.59
N PHE A 399 4.38 5.66 10.96
CA PHE A 399 4.28 7.02 11.45
C PHE A 399 2.83 7.49 11.60
N ILE A 400 2.01 7.26 10.58
CA ILE A 400 0.61 7.72 10.51
C ILE A 400 -0.21 7.20 11.72
N PRO A 401 -0.23 5.89 12.01
CA PRO A 401 -0.94 5.37 13.17
C PRO A 401 -0.34 5.81 14.51
N MET A 402 0.99 5.89 14.64
CA MET A 402 1.65 6.33 15.87
C MET A 402 1.34 7.81 16.17
N LEU A 403 1.38 8.66 15.14
CA LEU A 403 1.01 10.07 15.22
C LEU A 403 -0.46 10.24 15.61
N SER A 404 -1.36 9.52 14.93
CA SER A 404 -2.78 9.53 15.27
C SER A 404 -3.01 9.02 16.71
N GLY A 405 -2.17 8.10 17.21
CA GLY A 405 -2.18 7.59 18.58
C GLY A 405 -1.95 8.66 19.65
N PHE A 406 -1.06 9.64 19.40
CA PHE A 406 -0.86 10.79 20.30
C PHE A 406 -2.13 11.64 20.47
N GLY A 407 -2.99 11.68 19.46
CA GLY A 407 -4.32 12.27 19.61
C GLY A 407 -5.29 11.31 20.29
N CYS A 408 -5.47 10.13 19.72
CA CYS A 408 -6.28 9.06 20.28
C CYS A 408 -5.81 7.68 19.81
N ASN A 409 -5.65 6.73 20.74
CA ASN A 409 -5.19 5.38 20.39
C ASN A 409 -6.19 4.60 19.52
N VAL A 410 -7.50 4.85 19.62
CA VAL A 410 -8.50 4.13 18.81
C VAL A 410 -8.28 4.33 17.31
N PRO A 411 -8.22 5.56 16.78
CA PRO A 411 -7.91 5.77 15.38
C PRO A 411 -6.47 5.47 15.00
N GLY A 412 -5.50 5.65 15.90
CA GLY A 412 -4.13 5.20 15.66
C GLY A 412 -4.09 3.71 15.35
N LEU A 413 -4.75 2.89 16.15
CA LEU A 413 -4.86 1.45 15.90
C LEU A 413 -5.64 1.12 14.62
N MET A 414 -6.68 1.88 14.27
CA MET A 414 -7.40 1.68 13.01
C MET A 414 -6.57 2.06 11.78
N ALA A 415 -5.77 3.12 11.88
CA ALA A 415 -4.90 3.60 10.81
C ALA A 415 -3.77 2.61 10.51
N ALA A 416 -3.39 1.74 11.45
CA ALA A 416 -2.38 0.70 11.21
C ALA A 416 -2.79 -0.27 10.09
N ARG A 417 -4.07 -0.33 9.70
CA ARG A 417 -4.55 -1.11 8.55
C ARG A 417 -3.94 -0.68 7.21
N THR A 418 -3.37 0.52 7.11
CA THR A 418 -2.70 1.00 5.89
C THR A 418 -1.30 0.39 5.71
N ILE A 419 -0.81 -0.38 6.69
CA ILE A 419 0.44 -1.13 6.61
C ILE A 419 0.13 -2.48 5.97
N GLU A 420 0.77 -2.74 4.82
CA GLU A 420 0.54 -3.92 3.97
C GLU A 420 1.14 -5.19 4.58
N ASP A 421 2.38 -5.11 5.08
CA ASP A 421 3.03 -6.24 5.75
C ASP A 421 2.39 -6.51 7.12
N ASP A 422 2.02 -7.78 7.33
CA ASP A 422 1.31 -8.22 8.53
C ASP A 422 2.16 -8.10 9.79
N LYS A 423 3.47 -8.36 9.71
CA LYS A 423 4.37 -8.30 10.87
C LYS A 423 4.60 -6.86 11.30
N ASP A 424 4.85 -5.97 10.33
CA ASP A 424 5.03 -4.54 10.56
C ASP A 424 3.74 -3.89 11.09
N ARG A 425 2.58 -4.33 10.59
CA ARG A 425 1.27 -3.90 11.10
C ARG A 425 1.09 -4.30 12.55
N LEU A 426 1.35 -5.56 12.91
CA LEU A 426 1.25 -6.05 14.28
C LEU A 426 2.24 -5.33 15.22
N LEU A 427 3.48 -5.14 14.78
CA LEU A 427 4.49 -4.41 15.54
C LEU A 427 4.01 -2.98 15.84
N THR A 428 3.48 -2.29 14.83
CA THR A 428 2.94 -0.93 14.98
C THR A 428 1.75 -0.89 15.94
N LEU A 429 0.85 -1.87 15.87
CA LEU A 429 -0.29 -2.00 16.80
C LEU A 429 0.16 -2.19 18.26
N LEU A 430 1.25 -2.92 18.50
CA LEU A 430 1.78 -3.15 19.85
C LEU A 430 2.50 -1.93 20.43
N VAL A 431 3.10 -1.10 19.57
CA VAL A 431 3.89 0.07 19.99
C VAL A 431 3.01 1.31 20.16
N THR A 432 1.96 1.47 19.35
CA THR A 432 1.06 2.65 19.36
C THR A 432 0.47 2.98 20.75
N PRO A 433 0.06 2.01 21.61
CA PRO A 433 -0.50 2.32 22.94
C PRO A 433 0.45 3.06 23.89
N PHE A 434 1.75 3.04 23.65
CA PHE A 434 2.74 3.80 24.42
C PHE A 434 2.73 5.29 24.08
N MET A 435 2.04 5.69 23.00
CA MET A 435 1.75 7.09 22.70
C MET A 435 0.67 7.59 23.66
N SER A 436 1.03 8.53 24.52
CA SER A 436 0.12 9.08 25.52
C SER A 436 -0.82 10.09 24.88
N CYS A 437 -2.10 9.75 24.85
CA CYS A 437 -3.15 10.62 24.32
C CYS A 437 -3.58 11.70 25.33
N GLY A 438 -4.25 12.74 24.83
CA GLY A 438 -4.78 13.83 25.66
C GLY A 438 -5.71 13.36 26.80
N ALA A 439 -6.39 12.23 26.63
CA ALA A 439 -7.25 11.66 27.67
C ALA A 439 -6.48 11.09 28.89
N ARG A 440 -5.17 10.82 28.76
CA ARG A 440 -4.31 10.43 29.89
C ARG A 440 -3.84 11.64 30.69
N LEU A 441 -3.86 12.84 30.11
CA LEU A 441 -3.36 14.05 30.75
C LEU A 441 -4.11 14.37 32.06
N PRO A 442 -5.45 14.30 32.17
CA PRO A 442 -6.15 14.54 33.43
C PRO A 442 -5.74 13.56 34.55
N ILE A 443 -5.48 12.29 34.19
CA ILE A 443 -4.98 11.29 35.13
C ILE A 443 -3.57 11.67 35.59
N TYR A 444 -2.69 12.02 34.66
CA TYR A 444 -1.34 12.46 34.99
C TYR A 444 -1.35 13.73 35.85
N VAL A 445 -2.19 14.70 35.56
CA VAL A 445 -2.35 15.93 36.34
C VAL A 445 -2.87 15.63 37.74
N LEU A 446 -3.86 14.75 37.88
CA LEU A 446 -4.40 14.35 39.18
C LEU A 446 -3.30 13.70 40.04
N PHE A 447 -2.63 12.67 39.53
CA PHE A 447 -1.62 11.96 40.30
C PHE A 447 -0.35 12.78 40.52
N ALA A 448 0.15 13.49 39.50
CA ALA A 448 1.31 14.36 39.65
C ALA A 448 1.01 15.53 40.60
N GLY A 449 -0.19 16.10 40.56
CA GLY A 449 -0.63 17.16 41.47
C GLY A 449 -0.76 16.70 42.91
N VAL A 450 -1.18 15.45 43.16
CA VAL A 450 -1.29 14.90 44.52
C VAL A 450 0.06 14.48 45.09
N PHE A 451 0.90 13.78 44.31
CA PHE A 451 2.14 13.19 44.81
C PHE A 451 3.39 14.05 44.62
N PHE A 452 3.39 14.96 43.64
CA PHE A 452 4.57 15.75 43.24
C PHE A 452 4.22 17.24 43.09
N THR A 453 3.64 17.82 44.14
CA THR A 453 3.09 19.19 44.15
C THR A 453 4.04 20.27 43.61
N ALA A 454 5.33 20.19 43.90
CA ALA A 454 6.34 21.17 43.44
C ALA A 454 6.75 20.99 41.97
N ASN A 455 6.77 19.74 41.47
CA ASN A 455 7.35 19.38 40.17
C ASN A 455 6.36 18.64 39.26
N ALA A 456 5.05 18.85 39.45
CA ALA A 456 4.01 18.10 38.74
C ALA A 456 4.17 18.20 37.22
N GLY A 457 4.52 19.39 36.71
CA GLY A 457 4.80 19.60 35.28
C GLY A 457 6.00 18.81 34.75
N GLU A 458 7.10 18.75 35.50
CA GLU A 458 8.29 17.97 35.13
C GLU A 458 8.00 16.47 35.14
N VAL A 459 7.22 16.00 36.11
CA VAL A 459 6.80 14.60 36.21
C VAL A 459 5.93 14.23 35.01
N ILE A 460 4.94 15.05 34.66
CA ILE A 460 4.10 14.83 33.48
C ILE A 460 4.97 14.79 32.22
N PHE A 461 5.87 15.76 32.04
CA PHE A 461 6.79 15.78 30.91
C PHE A 461 7.65 14.51 30.83
N SER A 462 8.19 14.05 31.97
CA SER A 462 8.99 12.83 32.05
C SER A 462 8.19 11.58 31.68
N LEU A 463 6.90 11.51 32.01
CA LEU A 463 6.02 10.40 31.65
C LEU A 463 5.76 10.33 30.13
N TYR A 464 5.58 11.48 29.48
CA TYR A 464 5.45 11.54 28.02
C TYR A 464 6.75 11.10 27.33
N LEU A 465 7.90 11.58 27.81
CA LEU A 465 9.21 11.18 27.28
C LEU A 465 9.46 9.67 27.50
N LEU A 466 9.12 9.16 28.69
CA LEU A 466 9.23 7.75 29.03
C LEU A 466 8.34 6.89 28.12
N GLY A 467 7.13 7.33 27.80
CA GLY A 467 6.25 6.65 26.84
C GLY A 467 6.90 6.46 25.48
N ILE A 468 7.52 7.52 24.94
CA ILE A 468 8.25 7.46 23.67
C ILE A 468 9.44 6.50 23.76
N VAL A 469 10.22 6.57 24.84
CA VAL A 469 11.38 5.68 25.05
C VAL A 469 10.94 4.21 25.14
N ILE A 470 9.88 3.91 25.90
CA ILE A 470 9.35 2.55 26.00
C ILE A 470 8.82 2.09 24.65
N ALA A 471 8.12 2.93 23.89
CA ALA A 471 7.66 2.62 22.54
C ALA A 471 8.82 2.17 21.64
N ILE A 472 9.92 2.93 21.64
CA ILE A 472 11.14 2.64 20.88
C ILE A 472 11.78 1.32 21.32
N VAL A 473 11.95 1.12 22.62
CA VAL A 473 12.56 -0.10 23.17
C VAL A 473 11.70 -1.33 22.88
N SER A 474 10.38 -1.22 23.05
CA SER A 474 9.44 -2.29 22.71
C SER A 474 9.46 -2.63 21.23
N ALA A 475 9.50 -1.63 20.33
CA ALA A 475 9.62 -1.86 18.89
C ALA A 475 10.88 -2.67 18.56
N PHE A 476 12.03 -2.27 19.14
CA PHE A 476 13.30 -2.95 18.95
C PHE A 476 13.30 -4.39 19.50
N ILE A 477 12.76 -4.62 20.70
CA ILE A 477 12.66 -5.94 21.32
C ILE A 477 11.75 -6.85 20.49
N PHE A 478 10.55 -6.39 20.13
CA PHE A 478 9.58 -7.20 19.40
C PHE A 478 10.07 -7.55 18.00
N LYS A 479 10.77 -6.65 17.31
CA LYS A 479 11.38 -6.96 16.02
C LYS A 479 12.44 -8.06 16.12
N ARG A 480 13.32 -8.00 17.14
CA ARG A 480 14.38 -9.01 17.31
C ARG A 480 13.88 -10.36 17.81
N THR A 481 12.75 -10.40 18.51
CA THR A 481 12.23 -11.61 19.16
C THR A 481 11.07 -12.26 18.41
N LEU A 482 9.98 -11.52 18.22
CA LEU A 482 8.69 -12.03 17.72
C LEU A 482 8.53 -11.88 16.21
N PHE A 483 9.05 -10.80 15.62
CA PHE A 483 8.82 -10.43 14.22
C PHE A 483 10.13 -10.36 13.43
N LYS A 484 10.79 -11.51 13.27
CA LYS A 484 12.04 -11.62 12.50
C LYS A 484 11.78 -11.43 11.00
N GLY A 485 12.63 -10.64 10.36
CA GLY A 485 12.59 -10.29 8.94
C GLY A 485 12.98 -8.83 8.71
N ASP A 486 13.50 -8.54 7.52
CA ASP A 486 13.73 -7.16 7.11
C ASP A 486 12.39 -6.47 6.83
N PRO A 487 12.27 -5.18 7.19
CA PRO A 487 11.04 -4.42 6.92
C PRO A 487 10.83 -4.37 5.40
N ALA A 488 9.58 -4.50 4.96
CA ALA A 488 9.24 -4.49 3.54
C ALA A 488 9.82 -3.23 2.86
N PRO A 489 10.34 -3.32 1.62
CA PRO A 489 10.87 -2.17 0.90
C PRO A 489 9.85 -1.02 0.91
N PHE A 490 10.25 0.15 1.41
CA PHE A 490 9.35 1.29 1.49
C PHE A 490 9.14 1.90 0.10
N ILE A 491 8.15 1.36 -0.62
CA ILE A 491 7.70 1.90 -1.90
C ILE A 491 6.42 2.71 -1.64
N MET A 492 6.56 4.03 -1.51
CA MET A 492 5.42 4.93 -1.35
C MET A 492 5.21 5.77 -2.62
N GLU A 493 4.04 5.64 -3.26
CA GLU A 493 3.56 6.67 -4.18
C GLU A 493 3.18 7.89 -3.37
N MET A 494 3.85 9.02 -3.60
CA MET A 494 3.35 10.28 -3.09
C MET A 494 2.10 10.64 -3.91
N PRO A 495 0.88 10.65 -3.32
CA PRO A 495 -0.32 11.01 -4.06
C PRO A 495 -0.20 12.46 -4.55
N PRO A 496 -0.80 12.84 -5.69
CA PRO A 496 -0.81 14.24 -6.09
C PRO A 496 -1.51 15.10 -5.03
N TYR A 497 -1.08 16.36 -4.87
CA TYR A 497 -1.82 17.29 -4.02
C TYR A 497 -3.25 17.43 -4.51
N ARG A 498 -4.20 17.26 -3.60
CA ARG A 498 -5.62 17.51 -3.87
C ARG A 498 -6.09 18.63 -2.96
N ILE A 499 -7.03 19.42 -3.48
CA ILE A 499 -7.72 20.41 -2.65
C ILE A 499 -8.76 19.64 -1.84
N PRO A 500 -8.66 19.62 -0.50
CA PRO A 500 -9.59 18.90 0.35
C PRO A 500 -10.98 19.54 0.21
N THR A 501 -12.02 18.73 0.15
CA THR A 501 -13.40 19.24 0.15
C THR A 501 -13.92 19.25 1.57
N LEU A 502 -14.47 20.39 2.02
CA LEU A 502 -14.98 20.54 3.38
C LEU A 502 -16.06 19.49 3.70
N PHE A 503 -16.89 19.14 2.71
CA PHE A 503 -17.93 18.13 2.84
C PHE A 503 -17.35 16.74 3.12
N ALA A 504 -16.30 16.31 2.40
CA ALA A 504 -15.66 15.02 2.65
C ALA A 504 -15.05 14.97 4.05
N ALA A 505 -14.37 16.04 4.48
CA ALA A 505 -13.79 16.11 5.82
C ALA A 505 -14.84 16.03 6.94
N LEU A 506 -16.00 16.68 6.76
CA LEU A 506 -17.13 16.61 7.71
C LEU A 506 -17.78 15.22 7.74
N GLU A 507 -17.95 14.58 6.58
CA GLU A 507 -18.48 13.23 6.49
C GLU A 507 -17.55 12.21 7.18
N HIS A 508 -16.24 12.31 6.95
CA HIS A 508 -15.24 11.50 7.62
C HIS A 508 -15.23 11.72 9.13
N MET A 509 -15.29 12.98 9.58
CA MET A 509 -15.41 13.34 10.99
C MET A 509 -16.63 12.67 11.64
N TRP A 510 -17.82 12.79 11.01
CA TRP A 510 -19.06 12.24 11.53
C TRP A 510 -19.04 10.71 11.60
N SER A 511 -18.63 10.05 10.52
CA SER A 511 -18.55 8.59 10.43
C SER A 511 -17.63 8.00 11.51
N ARG A 512 -16.45 8.62 11.72
CA ARG A 512 -15.50 8.22 12.76
C ARG A 512 -16.04 8.49 14.17
N GLY A 513 -16.70 9.63 14.36
CA GLY A 513 -17.34 10.02 15.61
C GLY A 513 -18.47 9.09 16.04
N GLU A 514 -19.32 8.69 15.09
CA GLU A 514 -20.39 7.71 15.32
C GLU A 514 -19.82 6.37 15.78
N LEU A 515 -18.74 5.90 15.14
CA LEU A 515 -18.08 4.66 15.53
C LEU A 515 -17.53 4.72 16.96
N TYR A 516 -16.97 5.86 17.37
CA TYR A 516 -16.52 6.07 18.74
C TYR A 516 -17.67 5.99 19.74
N LEU A 517 -18.79 6.68 19.45
CA LEU A 517 -19.99 6.65 20.31
C LEU A 517 -20.58 5.25 20.44
N ARG A 518 -20.69 4.50 19.33
CA ARG A 518 -21.17 3.11 19.35
C ARG A 518 -20.30 2.25 20.25
N LYS A 519 -18.97 2.34 20.13
CA LYS A 519 -18.02 1.58 20.96
C LYS A 519 -17.92 2.03 22.41
N ALA A 520 -18.21 3.29 22.70
CA ALA A 520 -18.26 3.77 24.08
C ALA A 520 -19.55 3.31 24.79
N GLY A 521 -20.63 3.09 24.04
CA GLY A 521 -21.92 2.65 24.55
C GLY A 521 -22.18 1.13 24.55
N THR A 522 -21.34 0.33 23.90
CA THR A 522 -21.40 -1.14 23.87
C THR A 522 -20.12 -1.74 24.43
#